data_AF-A0A520ZYI8-F1
#
_entry.id   AF-A0A520ZYI8-F1
#
_cell.length_a   1.000
_cell.length_b   1.000
_cell.length_c   1.000
_cell.angle_alpha   90.00
_cell.angle_beta   90.00
_cell.angle_gamma   90.00
#
_symmetry.space_group_name_H-M   'P 1'
#
loop_
_entity.id
_entity.type
_entity.pdbx_description
1 polymer ?
#
loop_
_entity_poly.entity_id
_entity_poly.type
_entity_poly.pdbx_seq_one_letter_code
_entity_poly.pdbx_strand_id
1 'polypeptide(L)'
;MKYRLSVLIVSLSALLFSTGSVLAHCEIPCGIYDDEMRMSLILEHAGTIEKSMTQINELEKGGNANQLVRWVTNKETHANEVQHIVTQYFLTQRIKFDAPDYAKKLAALHEMLVYAMKCKQTTDVTNVEMLRQSAEKFHKLYFHD
;
A
#
# COMPACT_ATOMS: atom_id res chain seq x y z
N MET A 1 41.27 23.70 -18.16
CA MET A 1 40.89 23.50 -16.74
C MET A 1 39.39 23.63 -16.51
N LYS A 2 38.74 24.71 -16.97
CA LYS A 2 37.29 24.96 -16.80
C LYS A 2 36.40 23.81 -17.31
N TYR A 3 36.65 23.29 -18.51
CA TYR A 3 35.88 22.16 -19.07
C TYR A 3 36.04 20.83 -18.30
N ARG A 4 37.21 20.59 -17.69
CA ARG A 4 37.44 19.38 -16.87
C ARG A 4 36.68 19.45 -15.55
N LEU A 5 36.59 20.64 -14.95
CA LEU A 5 35.82 20.88 -13.74
C LEU A 5 34.32 20.77 -14.01
N SER A 6 33.84 21.30 -15.15
CA SER A 6 32.44 21.16 -15.57
C SER A 6 32.05 19.71 -15.87
N VAL A 7 32.92 18.94 -16.53
CA VAL A 7 32.67 17.50 -16.77
C VAL A 7 32.60 16.73 -15.45
N LEU A 8 33.49 17.00 -14.50
CA LEU A 8 33.45 16.39 -13.16
C LEU A 8 32.17 16.72 -12.39
N ILE A 9 31.69 17.97 -12.47
CA ILE A 9 30.44 18.38 -11.80
C ILE A 9 29.22 17.70 -12.44
N VAL A 10 29.19 17.56 -13.77
CA VAL A 10 28.11 16.86 -14.49
C VAL A 10 28.13 15.35 -14.20
N SER A 11 29.32 14.73 -14.10
CA SER A 11 29.45 13.33 -13.73
C SER A 11 29.03 13.05 -12.28
N LEU A 12 29.36 13.96 -11.35
CA LEU A 12 29.00 13.81 -9.93
C LEU A 12 27.50 14.03 -9.68
N SER A 13 26.86 14.93 -10.44
CA SER A 13 25.41 15.14 -10.37
C SER A 13 24.62 13.97 -10.94
N ALA A 14 25.09 13.30 -11.99
CA ALA A 14 24.46 12.08 -12.53
C ALA A 14 24.42 10.91 -11.53
N LEU A 15 25.40 10.82 -10.61
CA LEU A 15 25.42 9.82 -9.52
C LEU A 15 24.39 10.15 -8.42
N LEU A 16 24.11 11.43 -8.16
CA LEU A 16 23.15 11.87 -7.13
C LEU A 16 21.67 11.70 -7.54
N PHE A 17 21.37 11.51 -8.84
CA PHE A 17 20.01 11.23 -9.33
C PHE A 17 19.68 9.74 -9.44
N SER A 18 20.56 8.86 -8.95
CA SER A 18 20.39 7.40 -9.00
C SER A 18 19.87 6.81 -7.67
N THR A 19 19.02 7.52 -6.93
CA THR A 19 18.18 6.87 -5.92
C THR A 19 17.11 6.07 -6.65
N GLY A 20 17.51 4.88 -7.10
CA GLY A 20 16.62 3.87 -7.65
C GLY A 20 15.45 3.70 -6.70
N SER A 21 14.25 3.71 -7.27
CA SER A 21 13.04 3.33 -6.59
C SER A 21 13.31 2.00 -5.90
N VAL A 22 13.40 1.98 -4.56
CA VAL A 22 13.47 0.72 -3.81
C VAL A 22 12.05 0.16 -3.81
N LEU A 23 11.68 -0.36 -4.97
CA LEU A 23 10.51 -1.18 -5.22
C LEU A 23 10.83 -2.57 -4.67
N ALA A 24 9.94 -3.08 -3.83
CA ALA A 24 9.94 -4.40 -3.19
C ALA A 24 11.09 -4.66 -2.19
N HIS A 25 10.73 -4.49 -0.91
CA HIS A 25 11.35 -5.09 0.28
C HIS A 25 12.03 -6.44 -0.01
N CYS A 26 13.36 -6.43 0.01
CA CYS A 26 14.22 -7.41 -0.63
C CYS A 26 14.31 -8.79 0.06
N GLU A 27 13.48 -9.06 1.08
CA GLU A 27 13.47 -10.29 1.93
C GLU A 27 14.85 -10.70 2.49
N ILE A 28 15.81 -9.79 2.40
CA ILE A 28 17.16 -9.84 2.92
C ILE A 28 17.17 -8.85 4.09
N PRO A 29 17.90 -9.13 5.19
CA PRO A 29 18.03 -8.22 6.32
C PRO A 29 18.85 -6.97 5.96
N CYS A 30 18.34 -6.16 5.04
CA CYS A 30 19.00 -4.95 4.53
C CYS A 30 18.90 -3.77 5.51
N GLY A 31 17.98 -3.82 6.48
CA GLY A 31 17.79 -2.78 7.49
C GLY A 31 17.11 -1.50 6.97
N ILE A 32 16.67 -1.48 5.71
CA ILE A 32 16.04 -0.31 5.08
C ILE A 32 14.52 -0.49 5.12
N TYR A 33 13.87 0.28 5.99
CA TYR A 33 12.42 0.23 6.21
C TYR A 33 11.85 1.65 6.20
N ASP A 34 10.67 1.80 5.62
CA ASP A 34 9.88 3.03 5.66
C ASP A 34 8.43 2.65 5.92
N ASP A 35 8.15 2.44 7.21
CA ASP A 35 6.88 1.89 7.68
C ASP A 35 5.74 2.90 7.49
N GLU A 36 6.01 4.22 7.64
CA GLU A 36 5.03 5.29 7.42
C GLU A 36 4.63 5.40 5.94
N MET A 37 5.59 5.28 5.01
CA MET A 37 5.25 5.21 3.60
C MET A 37 4.35 4.01 3.30
N ARG A 38 4.58 2.84 3.91
CA ARG A 38 3.70 1.67 3.71
C ARG A 38 2.29 1.91 4.22
N MET A 39 2.13 2.59 5.36
CA MET A 39 0.80 2.99 5.84
C MET A 39 0.12 3.98 4.90
N SER A 40 0.87 4.98 4.40
CA SER A 40 0.36 5.94 3.43
C SER A 40 -0.12 5.27 2.14
N LEU A 41 0.66 4.30 1.62
CA LEU A 41 0.29 3.51 0.45
C LEU A 41 -0.97 2.67 0.65
N ILE A 42 -1.15 2.05 1.83
CA ILE A 42 -2.39 1.32 2.16
C ILE A 42 -3.61 2.25 2.07
N LEU A 43 -3.51 3.46 2.64
CA LEU A 43 -4.61 4.44 2.61
C LEU A 43 -4.87 4.97 1.19
N GLU A 44 -3.83 5.17 0.39
CA GLU A 44 -3.95 5.56 -1.02
C GLU A 44 -4.65 4.47 -1.85
N HIS A 45 -4.28 3.20 -1.64
CA HIS A 45 -4.98 2.07 -2.27
C HIS A 45 -6.44 1.99 -1.83
N ALA A 46 -6.75 2.22 -0.54
CA ALA A 46 -8.13 2.31 -0.07
C ALA A 46 -8.93 3.40 -0.79
N GLY A 47 -8.35 4.60 -0.98
CA GLY A 47 -8.94 5.68 -1.79
C GLY A 47 -9.22 5.27 -3.23
N THR A 48 -8.29 4.53 -3.86
CA THR A 48 -8.46 4.07 -5.24
C THR A 48 -9.51 2.96 -5.37
N ILE A 49 -9.60 2.08 -4.38
CA ILE A 49 -10.65 1.04 -4.28
C ILE A 49 -12.03 1.70 -4.19
N GLU A 50 -12.23 2.66 -3.28
CA GLU A 50 -13.51 3.38 -3.12
C GLU A 50 -13.93 4.10 -4.39
N LYS A 51 -12.99 4.80 -5.04
CA LYS A 51 -13.24 5.43 -6.33
C LYS A 51 -13.68 4.41 -7.37
N SER A 52 -13.00 3.27 -7.44
CA SER A 52 -13.33 2.21 -8.39
C SER A 52 -14.73 1.63 -8.13
N MET A 53 -15.09 1.37 -6.85
CA MET A 53 -16.43 0.92 -6.48
C MET A 53 -17.52 1.91 -6.88
N THR A 54 -17.30 3.20 -6.61
CA THR A 54 -18.25 4.26 -6.99
C THR A 54 -18.45 4.30 -8.50
N GLN A 55 -17.37 4.20 -9.28
CA GLN A 55 -17.46 4.18 -10.75
C GLN A 55 -18.16 2.92 -11.27
N ILE A 56 -17.93 1.75 -10.66
CA ILE A 56 -18.64 0.51 -11.00
C ILE A 56 -20.15 0.69 -10.80
N ASN A 57 -20.57 1.17 -9.62
CA ASN A 57 -21.99 1.38 -9.30
C ASN A 57 -22.68 2.36 -10.27
N GLU A 58 -21.97 3.39 -10.76
CA GLU A 58 -22.52 4.29 -11.77
C GLU A 58 -22.60 3.64 -13.16
N LEU A 59 -21.58 2.87 -13.55
CA LEU A 59 -21.55 2.19 -14.85
C LEU A 59 -22.56 1.03 -14.96
N GLU A 60 -22.95 0.42 -13.85
CA GLU A 60 -23.97 -0.63 -13.83
C GLU A 60 -25.37 -0.12 -14.23
N LYS A 61 -25.62 1.20 -14.18
CA LYS A 61 -26.90 1.83 -14.57
C LYS A 61 -27.11 1.95 -16.08
N GLY A 62 -26.20 1.40 -16.90
CA GLY A 62 -26.29 1.44 -18.37
C GLY A 62 -25.03 1.94 -19.09
N GLY A 63 -23.86 1.76 -18.49
CA GLY A 63 -22.57 2.24 -18.97
C GLY A 63 -21.80 1.28 -19.90
N ASN A 64 -20.60 1.71 -20.29
CA ASN A 64 -19.72 0.95 -21.18
C ASN A 64 -19.09 -0.26 -20.46
N ALA A 65 -19.33 -1.47 -20.97
CA ALA A 65 -18.83 -2.71 -20.39
C ALA A 65 -17.30 -2.79 -20.29
N ASN A 66 -16.55 -2.20 -21.24
CA ASN A 66 -15.09 -2.17 -21.16
C ASN A 66 -14.62 -1.30 -20.00
N GLN A 67 -15.32 -0.21 -19.70
CA GLN A 67 -15.01 0.63 -18.53
C GLN A 67 -15.32 -0.11 -17.24
N LEU A 68 -16.45 -0.81 -17.18
CA LEU A 68 -16.83 -1.63 -16.04
C LEU A 68 -15.74 -2.66 -15.69
N VAL A 69 -15.29 -3.44 -16.69
CA VAL A 69 -14.22 -4.42 -16.52
C VAL A 69 -12.93 -3.76 -16.02
N ARG A 70 -12.54 -2.61 -16.59
CA ARG A 70 -11.33 -1.89 -16.15
C ARG A 70 -11.40 -1.47 -14.69
N TRP A 71 -12.54 -0.95 -14.24
CA TRP A 71 -12.70 -0.55 -12.84
C TRP A 71 -12.75 -1.73 -11.88
N VAL A 72 -13.36 -2.85 -12.27
CA VAL A 72 -13.34 -4.10 -11.49
C VAL A 72 -11.90 -4.61 -11.35
N THR A 73 -11.16 -4.72 -12.45
CA THR A 73 -9.75 -5.14 -12.42
C THR A 73 -8.90 -4.19 -11.58
N ASN A 74 -9.07 -2.87 -11.74
CA ASN A 74 -8.31 -1.88 -10.96
C ASN A 74 -8.56 -2.05 -9.45
N LYS A 75 -9.83 -2.18 -9.04
CA LYS A 75 -10.23 -2.44 -7.65
C LYS A 75 -9.56 -3.69 -7.08
N GLU A 76 -9.56 -4.78 -7.85
CA GLU A 76 -8.95 -6.05 -7.41
C GLU A 76 -7.43 -5.95 -7.28
N THR A 77 -6.76 -5.28 -8.23
CA THR A 77 -5.32 -5.02 -8.15
C THR A 77 -4.97 -4.23 -6.89
N HIS A 78 -5.65 -3.11 -6.62
CA HIS A 78 -5.32 -2.30 -5.44
C HIS A 78 -5.60 -3.02 -4.12
N ALA A 79 -6.63 -3.86 -4.05
CA ALA A 79 -6.86 -4.66 -2.87
C ALA A 79 -5.83 -5.79 -2.71
N ASN A 80 -5.29 -6.35 -3.81
CA ASN A 80 -4.12 -7.24 -3.76
C ASN A 80 -2.89 -6.52 -3.20
N GLU A 81 -2.62 -5.29 -3.63
CA GLU A 81 -1.48 -4.51 -3.13
C GLU A 81 -1.58 -4.27 -1.62
N VAL A 82 -2.78 -3.91 -1.12
CA VAL A 82 -3.01 -3.83 0.33
C VAL A 82 -2.70 -5.17 1.00
N GLN A 83 -3.25 -6.27 0.52
CA GLN A 83 -2.98 -7.60 1.10
C GLN A 83 -1.50 -7.96 1.04
N HIS A 84 -0.80 -7.58 -0.02
CA HIS A 84 0.63 -7.82 -0.19
C HIS A 84 1.45 -7.03 0.83
N ILE A 85 1.23 -5.73 0.99
CA ILE A 85 1.91 -4.90 2.00
C ILE A 85 1.66 -5.49 3.40
N VAL A 86 0.42 -5.85 3.71
CA VAL A 86 0.06 -6.36 5.04
C VAL A 86 0.70 -7.72 5.33
N THR A 87 0.65 -8.65 4.37
CA THR A 87 1.25 -9.98 4.53
C THR A 87 2.76 -9.94 4.44
N GLN A 88 3.31 -9.47 3.32
CA GLN A 88 4.74 -9.58 3.03
C GLN A 88 5.58 -8.55 3.76
N TYR A 89 5.07 -7.36 4.05
CA TYR A 89 5.87 -6.36 4.75
C TYR A 89 5.62 -6.44 6.26
N PHE A 90 4.39 -6.20 6.70
CA PHE A 90 4.13 -6.10 8.14
C PHE A 90 4.18 -7.44 8.86
N LEU A 91 3.41 -8.43 8.40
CA LEU A 91 3.29 -9.71 9.11
C LEU A 91 4.58 -10.53 9.09
N THR A 92 5.30 -10.61 7.96
CA THR A 92 6.47 -11.49 7.84
C THR A 92 7.80 -10.79 8.13
N GLN A 93 7.93 -9.47 7.92
CA GLN A 93 9.20 -8.76 8.10
C GLN A 93 9.25 -7.89 9.35
N ARG A 94 8.17 -7.13 9.64
CA ARG A 94 8.19 -6.09 10.70
C ARG A 94 7.77 -6.61 12.07
N ILE A 95 6.64 -7.30 12.18
CA ILE A 95 6.12 -7.74 13.48
C ILE A 95 6.94 -8.94 14.00
N LYS A 96 7.58 -8.76 15.16
CA LYS A 96 8.32 -9.82 15.87
C LYS A 96 7.43 -10.52 16.90
N PHE A 97 7.80 -11.75 17.27
CA PHE A 97 7.02 -12.56 18.21
C PHE A 97 6.94 -11.97 19.63
N ASP A 98 7.91 -11.15 20.01
CA ASP A 98 8.02 -10.45 21.29
C ASP A 98 7.52 -9.00 21.23
N ALA A 99 6.89 -8.58 20.12
CA ALA A 99 6.38 -7.22 19.99
C ALA A 99 5.35 -6.90 21.10
N PRO A 100 5.39 -5.69 21.69
CA PRO A 100 4.32 -5.21 22.58
C PRO A 100 2.97 -5.30 21.87
N ASP A 101 1.92 -5.64 22.60
CA ASP A 101 0.56 -5.74 22.04
C ASP A 101 0.45 -6.62 20.77
N TYR A 102 1.33 -7.63 20.63
CA TYR A 102 1.42 -8.53 19.46
C TYR A 102 0.05 -9.02 18.97
N ALA A 103 -0.79 -9.54 19.87
CA ALA A 103 -2.11 -10.04 19.53
C ALA A 103 -3.05 -8.95 18.96
N LYS A 104 -2.97 -7.71 19.48
CA LYS A 104 -3.78 -6.59 18.98
C LYS A 104 -3.30 -6.14 17.60
N LYS A 105 -1.98 -6.11 17.39
CA LYS A 105 -1.37 -5.81 16.08
C LYS A 105 -1.77 -6.84 15.03
N LEU A 106 -1.67 -8.13 15.36
CA LEU A 106 -2.11 -9.21 14.47
C LEU A 106 -3.60 -9.11 14.15
N ALA A 107 -4.45 -8.82 15.14
CA ALA A 107 -5.89 -8.65 14.91
C ALA A 107 -6.18 -7.51 13.93
N ALA A 108 -5.54 -6.35 14.09
CA ALA A 108 -5.71 -5.21 13.18
C ALA A 108 -5.22 -5.52 11.76
N LEU A 109 -4.05 -6.17 11.62
CA LEU A 109 -3.54 -6.60 10.31
C LEU A 109 -4.46 -7.64 9.65
N HIS A 110 -5.01 -8.58 10.41
CA HIS A 110 -5.97 -9.56 9.89
C HIS A 110 -7.28 -8.89 9.45
N GLU A 111 -7.81 -7.95 10.24
CA GLU A 111 -8.98 -7.12 9.85
C GLU A 111 -8.72 -6.46 8.48
N MET A 112 -7.55 -5.84 8.28
CA MET A 112 -7.17 -5.23 7.01
C MET A 112 -7.18 -6.23 5.85
N LEU A 113 -6.67 -7.46 6.04
CA LEU A 113 -6.69 -8.50 5.00
C LEU A 113 -8.10 -8.91 4.60
N VAL A 114 -8.99 -9.07 5.59
CA VAL A 114 -10.38 -9.49 5.38
C VAL A 114 -11.18 -8.39 4.70
N TYR A 115 -11.04 -7.14 5.15
CA TYR A 115 -11.76 -6.02 4.53
C TYR A 115 -11.23 -5.70 3.14
N ALA A 116 -9.92 -5.82 2.88
CA ALA A 116 -9.39 -5.75 1.52
C ALA A 116 -9.99 -6.84 0.61
N MET A 117 -10.13 -8.07 1.09
CA MET A 117 -10.80 -9.15 0.35
C MET A 117 -12.28 -8.82 0.07
N LYS A 118 -13.02 -8.32 1.06
CA LYS A 118 -14.42 -7.90 0.85
C LYS A 118 -14.51 -6.80 -0.19
N CYS A 119 -13.58 -5.84 -0.17
CA CYS A 119 -13.50 -4.81 -1.19
C CYS A 119 -13.27 -5.35 -2.61
N LYS A 120 -12.63 -6.51 -2.78
CA LYS A 120 -12.49 -7.19 -4.09
C LYS A 120 -13.80 -7.81 -4.55
N GLN A 121 -14.58 -8.35 -3.62
CA GLN A 121 -15.77 -9.13 -3.94
C GLN A 121 -17.03 -8.27 -4.13
N THR A 122 -17.05 -7.05 -3.59
CA THR A 122 -18.26 -6.20 -3.58
C THR A 122 -17.99 -4.78 -4.07
N THR A 123 -19.02 -3.96 -4.17
CA THR A 123 -18.95 -2.50 -4.39
C THR A 123 -19.51 -1.69 -3.21
N ASP A 124 -19.65 -2.34 -2.06
CA ASP A 124 -20.10 -1.72 -0.83
C ASP A 124 -18.94 -0.98 -0.15
N VAL A 125 -18.97 0.35 -0.27
CA VAL A 125 -17.93 1.27 0.22
C VAL A 125 -17.76 1.25 1.74
N THR A 126 -18.72 0.70 2.50
CA THR A 126 -18.55 0.52 3.95
C THR A 126 -17.36 -0.40 4.26
N ASN A 127 -17.04 -1.37 3.38
CA ASN A 127 -15.86 -2.22 3.55
C ASN A 127 -14.56 -1.44 3.42
N VAL A 128 -14.53 -0.36 2.63
CA VAL A 128 -13.35 0.50 2.52
C VAL A 128 -13.15 1.31 3.80
N GLU A 129 -14.23 1.79 4.40
CA GLU A 129 -14.18 2.48 5.68
C GLU A 129 -13.65 1.56 6.79
N MET A 130 -14.14 0.32 6.86
CA MET A 130 -13.62 -0.67 7.80
C MET A 130 -12.14 -0.99 7.55
N LEU A 131 -11.70 -1.04 6.29
CA LEU A 131 -10.28 -1.18 5.95
C LEU A 131 -9.47 0.01 6.50
N ARG A 132 -9.91 1.25 6.31
CA ARG A 132 -9.22 2.45 6.83
C ARG A 132 -9.14 2.45 8.35
N GLN A 133 -10.24 2.12 9.04
CA GLN A 133 -10.26 2.06 10.50
C GLN A 133 -9.30 1.00 11.04
N SER A 134 -9.24 -0.18 10.41
CA SER A 134 -8.27 -1.22 10.79
C SER A 134 -6.82 -0.78 10.54
N ALA A 135 -6.54 -0.05 9.45
CA ALA A 135 -5.24 0.54 9.17
C ALA A 135 -4.86 1.62 10.19
N GLU A 136 -5.78 2.50 10.59
CA GLU A 136 -5.54 3.52 11.62
C GLU A 136 -5.32 2.90 13.00
N LYS A 137 -6.09 1.86 13.35
CA LYS A 137 -5.90 1.08 14.57
C LYS A 137 -4.51 0.44 14.61
N PHE A 138 -4.07 -0.17 13.50
CA PHE A 138 -2.72 -0.71 13.39
C PHE A 138 -1.66 0.39 13.49
N HIS A 139 -1.84 1.53 12.80
CA HIS A 139 -0.93 2.67 12.86
C HIS A 139 -0.70 3.13 14.31
N LYS A 140 -1.79 3.35 15.06
CA LYS A 140 -1.72 3.74 16.48
C LYS A 140 -0.96 2.72 17.32
N LEU A 141 -1.30 1.43 17.18
CA LEU A 141 -0.61 0.35 17.88
C LEU A 141 0.86 0.20 17.46
N TYR A 142 1.26 0.64 16.27
CA TYR A 142 2.61 0.40 15.75
C TYR A 142 3.56 1.57 16.01
N PHE A 143 3.08 2.81 15.90
CA PHE A 143 3.92 4.02 16.01
C PHE A 143 3.79 4.76 17.33
N HIS A 144 2.72 4.54 18.08
CA HIS A 144 2.43 5.29 19.31
C HIS A 144 2.37 4.37 20.55
N ASP A 145 3.13 3.29 20.51
CA ASP A 145 3.46 2.46 21.68
C ASP A 145 4.40 3.22 22.65
#